data_AF-A0A821FVD0-F1
#
_entry.id   AF-A0A821FVD0-F1
#
_cell.length_a   1.000
_cell.length_b   1.000
_cell.length_c   1.000
_cell.angle_alpha   90.00
_cell.angle_beta   90.00
_cell.angle_gamma   90.00
#
_symmetry.space_group_name_H-M   'P 1'
#
loop_
_entity.id
_entity.type
_entity.pdbx_description
1 polymer ?
#
loop_
_entity_poly.entity_id
_entity_poly.type
_entity_poly.pdbx_seq_one_letter_code
_entity_poly.pdbx_strand_id
1 'polypeptide(L)'
;NNYFGGEKTISIHFNTPTSGVSTDIADIQNYIREKAEKKLEQCKTFEISLPPSITGITSESNKIEFKSLFQTPTLNELETISTNPDGSSLKLNEEQLKAVRQTGEFEVNSIHFPGQRHRWRLSNLLQSGIQSANEVLYEELSGALYMVIMYARDRIISNCFSFKATLRSWKHGVVSLIG
;
A
#
# COMPACT_ATOMS: atom_id res chain seq x y z
N ASN A 1 -39.48 -28.21 4.10
CA ASN A 1 -39.72 -28.93 2.84
C ASN A 1 -40.25 -27.99 1.79
N ASN A 2 -39.39 -27.51 0.89
CA ASN A 2 -39.76 -26.96 -0.42
C ASN A 2 -38.51 -27.03 -1.30
N TYR A 3 -38.18 -28.24 -1.76
CA TYR A 3 -37.21 -28.44 -2.84
C TYR A 3 -37.96 -28.27 -4.15
N PHE A 4 -37.81 -27.11 -4.79
CA PHE A 4 -38.28 -26.91 -6.17
C PHE A 4 -37.09 -27.13 -7.11
N GLY A 5 -36.72 -28.40 -7.28
CA GLY A 5 -35.70 -28.80 -8.23
C GLY A 5 -36.22 -28.66 -9.66
N GLY A 6 -35.49 -27.90 -10.47
CA GLY A 6 -35.66 -27.83 -11.91
C GLY A 6 -34.81 -26.73 -12.51
N GLU A 7 -33.56 -27.04 -12.86
CA GLU A 7 -32.73 -26.18 -13.71
C GLU A 7 -33.47 -25.94 -15.03
N LYS A 8 -34.12 -24.78 -15.13
CA LYS A 8 -34.80 -24.35 -16.35
C LYS A 8 -33.86 -23.44 -17.12
N THR A 9 -32.89 -24.03 -17.82
CA THR A 9 -32.06 -23.33 -18.80
C THR A 9 -32.95 -22.80 -19.93
N ILE A 10 -32.74 -21.54 -20.32
CA ILE A 10 -33.42 -20.92 -21.46
C ILE A 10 -32.38 -20.79 -22.58
N SER A 11 -32.68 -21.32 -23.76
CA SER A 11 -31.88 -21.11 -24.96
C SER A 11 -32.03 -19.67 -25.44
N ILE A 12 -30.89 -18.99 -25.64
CA ILE A 12 -30.84 -17.61 -26.12
C ILE A 12 -30.72 -17.63 -27.64
N HIS A 13 -31.52 -16.80 -28.32
CA HIS A 13 -31.40 -16.57 -29.76
C HIS A 13 -31.22 -15.07 -30.03
N PHE A 14 -30.14 -14.70 -30.71
CA PHE A 14 -29.86 -13.31 -31.04
C PHE A 14 -30.46 -12.94 -32.41
N ASN A 15 -31.45 -12.06 -32.43
CA ASN A 15 -31.95 -11.48 -33.68
C ASN A 15 -31.05 -10.31 -34.10
N THR A 16 -30.16 -10.54 -35.05
CA THR A 16 -29.32 -9.48 -35.61
C THR A 16 -29.69 -9.25 -37.08
N PRO A 17 -30.19 -8.06 -37.46
CA PRO A 17 -30.56 -7.78 -38.84
C PRO A 17 -29.31 -7.76 -39.74
N THR A 18 -29.36 -8.49 -40.85
CA THR A 18 -28.26 -8.61 -41.83
C THR A 18 -28.41 -7.69 -43.04
N SER A 19 -29.44 -6.84 -43.06
CA SER A 19 -29.70 -5.93 -44.17
C SER A 19 -28.66 -4.79 -44.22
N GLY A 20 -27.80 -4.81 -45.24
CA GLY A 20 -26.84 -3.74 -45.54
C GLY A 20 -25.38 -4.02 -45.18
N VAL A 21 -25.05 -5.24 -44.77
CA VAL A 21 -23.70 -5.63 -44.33
C VAL A 21 -22.97 -6.42 -45.43
N SER A 22 -21.68 -6.12 -45.66
CA SER A 22 -20.82 -6.86 -46.61
C SER A 22 -20.80 -8.36 -46.30
N THR A 23 -20.73 -9.21 -47.33
CA THR A 23 -20.81 -10.68 -47.23
C THR A 23 -19.82 -11.25 -46.21
N ASP A 24 -18.60 -10.73 -46.19
CA ASP A 24 -17.53 -11.21 -45.30
C ASP A 24 -17.83 -10.93 -43.82
N ILE A 25 -18.51 -9.82 -43.52
CA ILE A 25 -18.88 -9.43 -42.16
C ILE A 25 -20.13 -10.22 -41.71
N ALA A 26 -21.03 -10.53 -42.63
CA ALA A 26 -22.20 -11.37 -42.35
C ALA A 26 -21.79 -12.79 -41.91
N ASP A 27 -20.77 -13.36 -42.54
CA ASP A 27 -20.25 -14.68 -42.18
C ASP A 27 -19.61 -14.70 -40.78
N ILE A 28 -18.80 -13.69 -40.46
CA ILE A 28 -18.20 -13.54 -39.12
C ILE A 28 -19.28 -13.36 -38.05
N GLN A 29 -20.30 -12.55 -38.35
CA GLN A 29 -21.41 -12.29 -37.44
C GLN A 29 -22.23 -13.56 -37.16
N ASN A 30 -22.46 -14.39 -38.18
CA ASN A 30 -23.14 -15.67 -38.03
C ASN A 30 -22.31 -16.66 -37.19
N TYR A 31 -21.01 -16.73 -37.42
CA TYR A 31 -20.10 -17.59 -36.66
C TYR A 31 -20.02 -17.20 -35.17
N ILE A 32 -19.93 -15.91 -34.87
CA ILE A 32 -19.92 -15.41 -33.49
C ILE A 32 -21.28 -15.68 -32.83
N ARG A 33 -22.39 -15.50 -33.55
CA ARG A 33 -23.73 -15.79 -33.04
C ARG A 33 -23.85 -17.25 -32.63
N GLU A 34 -23.49 -18.18 -33.51
CA GLU A 34 -23.57 -19.62 -33.23
C GLU A 34 -22.72 -19.99 -32.01
N LYS A 35 -21.48 -19.50 -31.94
CA LYS A 35 -20.61 -19.76 -30.78
C LYS A 35 -21.12 -19.14 -29.50
N ALA A 36 -21.72 -17.95 -29.56
CA ALA A 36 -22.27 -17.27 -28.40
C ALA A 36 -23.52 -18.00 -27.89
N GLU A 37 -24.45 -18.38 -28.76
CA GLU A 37 -25.66 -19.15 -28.40
C GLU A 37 -25.31 -20.52 -27.83
N LYS A 38 -24.23 -21.15 -28.30
CA LYS A 38 -23.75 -22.42 -27.78
C LYS A 38 -23.12 -22.32 -26.39
N LYS A 39 -22.51 -21.18 -26.05
CA LYS A 39 -21.68 -21.04 -24.83
C LYS A 39 -22.36 -20.21 -23.73
N LEU A 40 -23.29 -19.34 -24.08
CA LEU A 40 -24.00 -18.47 -23.16
C LEU A 40 -25.31 -19.14 -22.74
N GLU A 41 -25.27 -19.84 -21.61
CA GLU A 41 -26.48 -20.26 -20.91
C GLU A 41 -26.89 -19.16 -19.94
N GLN A 42 -28.15 -18.72 -20.00
CA GLN A 42 -28.69 -17.78 -19.02
C GLN A 42 -29.31 -18.56 -17.87
N CYS A 43 -28.75 -18.41 -16.67
CA CYS A 43 -29.37 -18.91 -15.45
C CYS A 43 -30.71 -18.19 -15.24
N LYS A 44 -31.83 -18.90 -15.38
CA LYS A 44 -33.18 -18.33 -15.23
C LYS A 44 -33.48 -17.94 -13.78
N THR A 45 -32.99 -18.74 -12.84
CA THR A 45 -33.28 -18.58 -11.42
C THR A 45 -31.99 -18.83 -10.66
N PHE A 46 -31.51 -17.81 -9.95
CA PHE A 46 -30.47 -18.00 -8.95
C PHE A 46 -31.16 -18.52 -7.68
N GLU A 47 -30.90 -19.77 -7.30
CA GLU A 47 -31.29 -20.27 -5.98
C GLU A 47 -30.41 -19.62 -4.91
N ILE A 48 -30.73 -18.37 -4.56
CA ILE A 48 -30.12 -17.70 -3.43
C ILE A 48 -30.83 -18.24 -2.19
N SER A 49 -30.19 -19.17 -1.48
CA SER A 49 -30.64 -19.57 -0.15
C SER A 49 -30.37 -18.42 0.80
N LEU A 50 -31.34 -17.53 0.95
CA LEU A 50 -31.27 -16.47 1.95
C LEU A 50 -31.34 -17.10 3.34
N PRO A 51 -30.48 -16.69 4.28
CA PRO A 51 -30.64 -17.07 5.67
C PRO A 51 -32.02 -16.62 6.19
N PRO A 52 -32.61 -17.36 7.15
CA PRO A 52 -33.94 -17.05 7.66
C PRO A 52 -34.01 -15.62 8.22
N SER A 53 -35.14 -14.96 7.97
CA SER A 53 -35.39 -13.59 8.44
C SER A 53 -35.31 -13.52 9.96
N ILE A 54 -34.46 -12.61 10.46
CA ILE A 54 -34.27 -12.34 11.89
C ILE A 54 -35.60 -11.92 12.57
N THR A 55 -36.52 -11.33 11.80
CA THR A 55 -37.85 -10.91 12.26
C THR A 55 -38.84 -12.04 12.53
N GLY A 56 -38.57 -13.26 12.05
CA GLY A 56 -39.44 -14.43 12.20
C GLY A 56 -39.07 -15.35 13.36
N ILE A 57 -38.01 -15.06 14.11
CA ILE A 57 -37.55 -15.88 15.24
C ILE A 57 -38.36 -15.49 16.49
N THR A 58 -39.62 -15.93 16.54
CA THR A 58 -40.53 -15.76 17.69
C THR A 58 -40.42 -16.92 18.68
N SER A 59 -39.23 -17.52 18.81
CA SER A 59 -38.97 -18.46 19.91
C SER A 59 -38.70 -17.61 21.16
N GLU A 60 -39.52 -17.78 22.20
CA GLU A 60 -39.49 -16.98 23.44
C GLU A 60 -38.12 -16.94 24.15
N SER A 61 -37.17 -17.79 23.75
CA SER A 61 -35.81 -17.83 24.26
C SER A 61 -34.81 -16.89 23.57
N ASN A 62 -35.09 -16.37 22.38
CA ASN A 62 -34.14 -15.56 21.59
C ASN A 62 -34.79 -14.29 21.02
N LYS A 63 -35.30 -13.42 21.89
CA LYS A 63 -35.70 -12.06 21.51
C LYS A 63 -34.45 -11.25 21.14
N ILE A 64 -34.08 -11.28 19.86
CA ILE A 64 -32.99 -10.45 19.34
C ILE A 64 -33.47 -8.99 19.37
N GLU A 65 -32.93 -8.20 20.29
CA GLU A 65 -33.24 -6.77 20.34
C GLU A 65 -32.70 -6.08 19.09
N PHE A 66 -33.54 -5.40 18.32
CA PHE A 66 -33.12 -4.68 17.10
C PHE A 66 -31.96 -3.71 17.34
N LYS A 67 -31.81 -3.20 18.57
CA LYS A 67 -30.69 -2.33 18.96
C LYS A 67 -29.34 -3.05 18.92
N SER A 68 -29.28 -4.35 19.21
CA SER A 68 -28.04 -5.12 19.17
C SER A 68 -27.58 -5.42 17.73
N LEU A 69 -28.50 -5.42 16.77
CA LEU A 69 -28.19 -5.61 15.34
C LEU A 69 -27.37 -4.47 14.74
N PHE A 70 -27.51 -3.26 15.30
CA PHE A 70 -26.79 -2.07 14.85
C PHE A 70 -25.70 -1.65 15.83
N GLN A 71 -25.34 -2.52 16.78
CA GLN A 71 -24.22 -2.26 17.65
C GLN A 71 -22.94 -2.54 16.88
N THR A 72 -22.36 -1.49 16.31
CA THR A 72 -21.02 -1.55 15.72
C THR A 72 -20.08 -2.09 16.81
N PRO A 73 -19.40 -3.23 16.58
CA PRO A 73 -18.37 -3.67 17.51
C PRO A 73 -17.38 -2.52 17.64
N THR A 74 -17.08 -2.10 18.88
CA THR A 74 -16.06 -1.09 19.13
C THR A 74 -14.71 -1.70 18.77
N LEU A 75 -14.36 -1.63 17.49
CA LEU A 75 -13.10 -2.07 16.90
C LEU A 75 -11.97 -1.13 17.34
N ASN A 76 -11.76 -1.00 18.65
CA ASN A 76 -10.62 -0.29 19.19
C ASN A 76 -9.47 -1.27 19.41
N GLU A 77 -9.01 -1.85 18.30
CA GLU A 77 -7.88 -2.78 18.30
C GLU A 77 -6.59 -2.11 18.79
N LEU A 78 -6.43 -0.81 18.52
CA LEU A 78 -5.24 -0.05 18.88
C LEU A 78 -4.91 -0.15 20.37
N GLU A 79 -5.90 0.07 21.23
CA GLU A 79 -5.74 -0.05 22.69
C GLU A 79 -5.32 -1.46 23.11
N THR A 80 -5.89 -2.49 22.47
CA THR A 80 -5.59 -3.89 22.82
C THR A 80 -4.17 -4.31 22.43
N ILE A 81 -3.61 -3.70 21.38
CA ILE A 81 -2.24 -3.99 20.92
C ILE A 81 -1.20 -3.08 21.56
N SER A 82 -1.61 -1.94 22.13
CA SER A 82 -0.71 -0.97 22.77
C SER A 82 -0.61 -1.11 24.28
N THR A 83 -1.62 -1.70 24.92
CA THR A 83 -1.82 -1.62 26.37
C THR A 83 -2.02 -3.01 26.97
N ASN A 84 -1.33 -3.28 28.07
CA ASN A 84 -1.53 -4.47 28.90
C ASN A 84 -2.90 -4.41 29.61
N PRO A 85 -3.44 -5.55 30.10
CA PRO A 85 -4.66 -5.55 30.92
C PRO A 85 -4.56 -4.66 32.17
N ASP A 86 -3.33 -4.38 32.65
CA ASP A 86 -3.06 -3.52 33.80
C ASP A 86 -3.02 -2.01 33.45
N GLY A 87 -3.27 -1.63 32.19
CA GLY A 87 -3.21 -0.24 31.71
C GLY A 87 -1.80 0.29 31.43
N SER A 88 -0.77 -0.55 31.58
CA SER A 88 0.61 -0.18 31.22
C SER A 88 0.87 -0.36 29.72
N SER A 89 1.75 0.45 29.12
CA SER A 89 2.11 0.29 27.71
C SER A 89 2.86 -1.02 27.47
N LEU A 90 2.55 -1.67 26.36
CA LEU A 90 3.22 -2.89 25.93
C LEU A 90 4.69 -2.58 25.63
N LYS A 91 5.61 -3.36 26.21
CA LYS A 91 7.03 -3.26 25.88
C LYS A 91 7.29 -3.93 24.54
N LEU A 92 8.10 -3.26 23.70
CA LEU A 92 8.52 -3.79 22.41
C LEU A 92 9.45 -5.00 22.59
N ASN A 93 9.28 -6.00 21.73
CA ASN A 93 10.19 -7.16 21.66
C ASN A 93 11.56 -6.73 21.10
N GLU A 94 12.61 -7.53 21.32
CA GLU A 94 13.97 -7.25 20.82
C GLU A 94 14.02 -7.09 19.30
N GLU A 95 13.25 -7.90 18.57
CA GLU A 95 13.14 -7.81 17.11
C GLU A 95 12.52 -6.47 16.67
N GLN A 96 11.46 -6.03 17.37
CA GLN A 96 10.80 -4.76 17.10
C GLN A 96 11.71 -3.58 17.45
N LEU A 97 12.47 -3.67 18.54
CA LEU A 97 13.49 -2.67 18.90
C LEU A 97 14.59 -2.58 17.84
N LYS A 98 15.02 -3.72 17.29
CA LYS A 98 15.98 -3.74 16.18
C LYS A 98 15.38 -3.10 14.92
N ALA A 99 14.12 -3.38 14.60
CA ALA A 99 13.42 -2.76 13.47
C ALA A 99 13.35 -1.23 13.65
N VAL A 100 12.91 -0.77 14.82
CA VAL A 100 12.91 0.66 15.20
C VAL A 100 14.29 1.31 15.02
N ARG A 101 15.38 0.63 15.42
CA ARG A 101 16.75 1.15 15.21
C ARG A 101 17.12 1.26 13.74
N GLN A 102 16.73 0.29 12.92
CA GLN A 102 17.11 0.25 11.50
C GLN A 102 16.28 1.22 10.66
N THR A 103 14.97 1.24 10.84
CA THR A 103 14.01 1.91 9.94
C THR A 103 13.12 2.94 10.63
N GLY A 104 13.11 3.02 11.96
CA GLY A 104 12.14 3.85 12.70
C GLY A 104 10.70 3.31 12.67
N GLU A 105 10.51 2.10 12.15
CA GLU A 105 9.20 1.46 11.98
C GLU A 105 9.21 0.04 12.56
N PHE A 106 8.07 -0.42 13.09
CA PHE A 106 7.87 -1.81 13.49
C PHE A 106 6.45 -2.29 13.18
N GLU A 107 6.25 -3.60 13.20
CA GLU A 107 4.97 -4.23 12.87
C GLU A 107 4.42 -5.06 14.03
N VAL A 108 3.10 -5.07 14.14
CA VAL A 108 2.33 -5.86 15.12
C VAL A 108 1.19 -6.57 14.40
N ASN A 109 0.96 -7.84 14.74
CA ASN A 109 -0.14 -8.61 14.13
C ASN A 109 -1.48 -8.10 14.62
N SER A 110 -2.46 -8.06 13.71
CA SER A 110 -3.84 -7.77 14.07
C SER A 110 -4.45 -8.95 14.86
N ILE A 111 -5.17 -8.62 15.93
CA ILE A 111 -5.92 -9.56 16.76
C ILE A 111 -7.27 -9.89 16.10
N HIS A 112 -7.91 -8.88 15.51
CA HIS A 112 -9.27 -9.01 14.95
C HIS A 112 -9.28 -9.39 13.46
N PHE A 113 -8.19 -9.11 12.72
CA PHE A 113 -8.09 -9.35 11.28
C PHE A 113 -6.92 -10.29 10.98
N PRO A 114 -7.15 -11.62 10.95
CA PRO A 114 -6.08 -12.57 10.70
C PRO A 114 -5.43 -12.33 9.34
N GLY A 115 -4.10 -12.29 9.32
CA GLY A 115 -3.32 -11.99 8.11
C GLY A 115 -3.04 -10.50 7.86
N GLN A 116 -3.64 -9.59 8.65
CA GLN A 116 -3.30 -8.16 8.59
C GLN A 116 -2.27 -7.79 9.66
N ARG A 117 -1.40 -6.84 9.32
CA ARG A 117 -0.35 -6.32 10.21
C ARG A 117 -0.44 -4.81 10.30
N HIS A 118 -0.36 -4.30 11.52
CA HIS A 118 -0.31 -2.88 11.81
C HIS A 118 1.13 -2.40 11.76
N ARG A 119 1.39 -1.34 11.01
CA ARG A 119 2.71 -0.70 10.93
C ARG A 119 2.74 0.56 11.77
N TRP A 120 3.70 0.59 12.68
CA TRP A 120 3.90 1.67 13.64
C TRP A 120 5.16 2.42 13.27
N ARG A 121 5.00 3.70 12.95
CA ARG A 121 6.11 4.59 12.60
C ARG A 121 6.35 5.58 13.73
N LEU A 122 7.58 5.66 14.18
CA LEU A 122 8.00 6.68 15.14
C LEU A 122 8.12 8.03 14.44
N SER A 123 7.96 9.11 15.19
CA SER A 123 8.23 10.43 14.65
C SER A 123 9.71 10.56 14.32
N ASN A 124 10.03 11.18 13.19
CA ASN A 124 11.43 11.43 12.79
C ASN A 124 12.19 12.28 13.82
N LEU A 125 11.47 13.02 14.68
CA LEU A 125 12.05 13.76 15.80
C LEU A 125 12.62 12.83 16.87
N LEU A 126 11.94 11.72 17.17
CA LEU A 126 12.36 10.77 18.20
C LEU A 126 13.37 9.78 17.64
N GLN A 127 13.08 9.19 16.48
CA GLN A 127 13.96 8.20 15.86
C GLN A 127 13.62 7.97 14.38
N SER A 128 14.47 8.46 13.48
CA SER A 128 14.33 8.29 12.02
C SER A 128 14.80 6.93 11.50
N GLY A 129 15.64 6.22 12.26
CA GLY A 129 16.27 4.96 11.83
C GLY A 129 17.58 5.18 11.07
N ILE A 130 18.47 4.17 11.13
CA ILE A 130 19.79 4.20 10.51
C ILE A 130 19.71 4.31 8.98
N GLN A 131 18.77 3.59 8.35
CA GLN A 131 18.64 3.58 6.89
C GLN A 131 18.27 4.95 6.35
N SER A 132 17.22 5.57 6.90
CA SER A 132 16.81 6.92 6.49
C SER A 132 17.88 7.98 6.81
N ALA A 133 18.62 7.83 7.92
CA ALA A 133 19.74 8.72 8.21
C ALA A 133 20.87 8.60 7.17
N ASN A 134 21.17 7.38 6.71
CA ASN A 134 22.18 7.16 5.67
C ASN A 134 21.74 7.71 4.32
N GLU A 135 20.48 7.54 3.95
CA GLU A 135 19.93 8.11 2.70
C GLU A 135 20.08 9.63 2.67
N VAL A 136 19.66 10.31 3.75
CA VAL A 136 19.84 11.76 3.90
C VAL A 136 21.32 12.12 3.86
N LEU A 137 22.19 11.37 4.54
CA LEU A 137 23.62 11.63 4.52
C LEU A 137 24.23 11.50 3.11
N TYR A 138 23.84 10.50 2.33
CA TYR A 138 24.34 10.33 0.97
C TYR A 138 23.83 11.43 0.04
N GLU A 139 22.58 11.84 0.19
CA GLU A 139 22.01 12.96 -0.55
C GLU A 139 22.78 14.26 -0.25
N GLU A 140 22.96 14.58 1.04
CA GLU A 140 23.71 15.76 1.49
C GLU A 140 25.18 15.71 1.05
N LEU A 141 25.83 14.56 1.16
CA LEU A 141 27.23 14.38 0.73
C LEU A 141 27.36 14.57 -0.78
N SER A 142 26.42 14.04 -1.56
CA SER A 142 26.42 14.21 -3.02
C SER A 142 26.22 15.68 -3.39
N GLY A 143 25.33 16.39 -2.70
CA GLY A 143 25.11 17.82 -2.87
C GLY A 143 26.36 18.64 -2.51
N ALA A 144 26.98 18.34 -1.36
CA ALA A 144 28.21 18.99 -0.93
C ALA A 144 29.37 18.74 -1.91
N LEU A 145 29.53 17.51 -2.40
CA LEU A 145 30.55 17.17 -3.38
C LEU A 145 30.31 17.89 -4.71
N TYR A 146 29.06 17.94 -5.18
CA TYR A 146 28.69 18.73 -6.35
C TYR A 146 29.05 20.20 -6.16
N MET A 147 28.78 20.77 -4.98
CA MET A 147 29.13 22.16 -4.68
C MET A 147 30.65 22.38 -4.77
N VAL A 148 31.46 21.46 -4.23
CA VAL A 148 32.92 21.53 -4.33
C VAL A 148 33.39 21.41 -5.78
N ILE A 149 32.92 20.40 -6.51
CA ILE A 149 33.39 20.15 -7.88
C ILE A 149 32.95 21.26 -8.84
N MET A 150 31.72 21.75 -8.73
CA MET A 150 31.17 22.75 -9.64
C MET A 150 31.66 24.15 -9.27
N TYR A 151 31.38 24.62 -8.04
CA TYR A 151 31.67 25.99 -7.64
C TYR A 151 33.10 26.20 -7.15
N ALA A 152 33.68 25.23 -6.43
CA ALA A 152 35.07 25.39 -5.99
C ALA A 152 36.05 25.20 -7.16
N ARG A 153 35.71 24.48 -8.23
CA ARG A 153 36.56 24.44 -9.44
C ARG A 153 36.75 25.82 -10.04
N ASP A 154 35.67 26.59 -10.20
CA ASP A 154 35.76 27.97 -10.65
C ASP A 154 36.58 28.81 -9.67
N ARG A 155 36.49 28.56 -8.36
CA ARG A 155 37.28 29.30 -7.36
C ARG A 155 38.75 28.87 -7.25
N ILE A 156 39.07 27.61 -7.50
CA ILE A 156 40.43 27.02 -7.45
C ILE A 156 41.22 27.38 -8.72
N ILE A 157 40.53 27.53 -9.86
CA ILE A 157 41.13 27.80 -11.17
C ILE A 157 41.04 29.29 -11.54
N SER A 158 40.08 30.07 -10.99
CA SER A 158 39.93 31.50 -11.31
C SER A 158 41.00 32.40 -10.70
N ASN A 159 41.27 33.49 -11.42
CA ASN A 159 42.33 34.47 -11.15
C ASN A 159 42.12 35.32 -9.89
N CYS A 160 40.91 35.35 -9.31
CA CYS A 160 40.61 36.24 -8.17
C CYS A 160 41.00 35.69 -6.79
N PHE A 161 41.18 34.37 -6.63
CA PHE A 161 41.65 33.77 -5.36
C PHE A 161 42.57 32.57 -5.67
N SER A 162 43.68 32.86 -6.33
CA SER A 162 44.63 31.83 -6.74
C SER A 162 45.34 31.24 -5.51
N PHE A 163 44.88 30.08 -5.06
CA PHE A 163 45.57 29.28 -4.03
C PHE A 163 47.04 29.05 -4.40
N LYS A 164 47.33 28.96 -5.71
CA LYS A 164 48.69 28.88 -6.25
C LYS A 164 49.48 30.16 -6.00
N ALA A 165 48.86 31.33 -6.16
CA ALA A 165 49.48 32.61 -5.85
C ALA A 165 49.77 32.73 -4.35
N THR A 166 48.82 32.37 -3.49
CA THR A 166 49.01 32.37 -2.02
C THR A 166 50.09 31.39 -1.57
N LEU A 167 50.15 30.19 -2.15
CA LEU A 167 51.17 29.21 -1.82
C LEU A 167 52.56 29.63 -2.31
N ARG A 168 52.62 30.28 -3.48
CA ARG A 168 53.86 30.85 -4.02
C ARG A 168 54.35 32.02 -3.15
N SER A 169 53.50 32.96 -2.78
CA SER A 169 53.88 34.08 -1.91
C SER A 169 54.22 33.63 -0.49
N TRP A 170 53.53 32.61 0.04
CA TRP A 170 53.89 32.02 1.33
C TRP A 170 55.27 31.33 1.30
N LYS A 171 55.54 30.50 0.28
CA LYS A 171 56.89 29.93 0.08
C LYS A 171 57.95 31.02 -0.02
N HIS A 172 57.66 32.09 -0.76
CA HIS A 172 58.59 33.19 -0.93
C HIS A 172 58.87 33.93 0.39
N GLY A 173 57.84 34.14 1.21
CA GLY A 173 57.99 34.77 2.53
C GLY A 173 58.70 33.88 3.55
N VAL A 174 58.51 32.56 3.50
CA VAL A 174 59.24 31.61 4.36
C VAL A 174 60.71 31.54 3.97
N VAL A 175 61.02 31.53 2.66
CA VAL A 175 62.40 31.56 2.18
C VAL A 175 63.12 32.86 2.56
N SER A 176 62.44 34.01 2.52
CA SER A 176 63.04 35.30 2.93
C SER A 176 63.20 35.47 4.44
N LEU A 177 62.67 34.55 5.25
CA LEU A 177 62.80 34.55 6.70
C LEU A 177 63.93 33.63 7.19
N ILE A 178 64.39 32.72 6.33
CA ILE A 178 65.37 31.67 6.66
C ILE A 178 66.72 31.90 5.94
N GLY A 179 66.75 32.69 4.86
CA GLY A 179 67.97 33.19 4.22
C GLY A 179 68.06 34.70 4.34
#